data_AF-A0A0S7XVH7-F1
#
_entry.id   AF-A0A0S7XVH7-F1
#
_cell.length_a   1.000
_cell.length_b   1.000
_cell.length_c   1.000
_cell.angle_alpha   90.00
_cell.angle_beta   90.00
_cell.angle_gamma   90.00
#
_symmetry.space_group_name_H-M   'P 1'
#
loop_
_entity.id
_entity.type
_entity.pdbx_description
1 polymer ?
#
loop_
_entity_poly.entity_id
_entity_poly.type
_entity_poly.pdbx_seq_one_letter_code
_entity_poly.pdbx_strand_id
1 'polypeptide(L)' 'MKILCLNPPFKTKYGRFSRSSRSPAITKSGTIYYPIWLCYAAGVLEQAGHTVKIIDSCAYEFDLEKTLKLVK' A
#
# COMPACT_ATOMS: atom_id res chain seq x y z
N MET A 1 -0.37 12.22 -16.34
CA MET A 1 0.26 12.80 -15.13
C MET A 1 1.04 11.70 -14.40
N LYS A 2 1.96 12.06 -13.49
CA LYS A 2 2.58 11.09 -12.57
C LYS A 2 1.73 11.00 -11.31
N ILE A 3 1.23 9.81 -10.97
CA ILE A 3 0.31 9.59 -9.85
C ILE A 3 0.89 8.53 -8.93
N LEU A 4 0.89 8.81 -7.63
CA LEU A 4 1.25 7.84 -6.61
C LEU A 4 -0.02 7.34 -5.90
N CYS A 5 -0.24 6.03 -5.98
CA CYS A 5 -1.23 5.30 -5.21
C CYS A 5 -0.55 4.73 -3.95
N LEU A 6 -0.72 5.39 -2.81
CA LEU A 6 0.00 5.08 -1.56
C LEU A 6 -0.92 4.42 -0.51
N ASN A 7 -0.56 3.21 -0.07
CA ASN A 7 -0.98 2.68 1.23
C ASN A 7 0.13 2.99 2.26
N PRO A 8 -0.05 4.04 3.09
CA PRO A 8 1.02 4.58 3.93
C PRO A 8 1.39 3.61 5.06
N PRO A 9 2.57 3.81 5.67
CA PRO A 9 3.03 2.98 6.77
C PRO A 9 2.07 3.10 7.96
N PHE A 10 1.67 1.97 8.53
CA PHE A 10 0.83 1.94 9.71
C PHE A 10 1.15 0.73 10.58
N LYS A 11 1.64 0.99 11.81
CA LYS A 11 2.06 -0.04 12.78
C LYS A 11 3.05 -1.06 12.20
N THR A 12 3.80 -0.70 11.16
CA THR A 12 4.71 -1.61 10.41
C THR A 12 5.83 -2.18 11.26
N LYS A 13 6.24 -1.48 12.34
CA LYS A 13 7.19 -2.02 13.34
C LYS A 13 6.69 -3.26 14.10
N TYR A 14 5.40 -3.58 14.04
CA TYR A 14 4.80 -4.72 14.72
C TYR A 14 4.41 -5.85 13.76
N GLY A 15 4.58 -5.67 12.46
CA GLY A 15 4.12 -6.60 11.44
C GLY A 15 3.37 -5.92 10.30
N ARG A 16 2.97 -6.76 9.33
CA ARG A 16 2.16 -6.36 8.18
C ARG A 16 0.71 -6.12 8.57
N PHE A 17 0.29 -4.86 8.59
CA PHE A 17 -1.09 -4.49 8.91
C PHE A 17 -2.02 -4.71 7.70
N SER A 18 -2.94 -5.66 7.80
CA SER A 18 -3.93 -5.95 6.76
C SER A 18 -5.05 -4.92 6.75
N ARG A 19 -4.84 -3.77 6.10
CA ARG A 19 -5.82 -2.65 6.11
C ARG A 19 -7.15 -3.01 5.44
N SER A 20 -7.11 -3.79 4.37
CA SER A 20 -8.28 -4.10 3.55
C SER A 20 -9.12 -5.27 4.07
N SER A 21 -8.72 -5.93 5.17
CA SER A 21 -9.52 -7.02 5.75
C SER A 21 -10.75 -6.46 6.47
N ARG A 22 -11.83 -7.24 6.51
CA ARG A 22 -13.07 -6.88 7.25
C ARG A 22 -12.79 -6.54 8.72
N SER A 23 -11.80 -7.21 9.31
CA SER A 23 -11.23 -6.90 10.62
C SER A 23 -9.76 -6.50 10.42
N PRO A 24 -9.44 -5.20 10.27
CA PRO A 24 -8.07 -4.75 10.04
C PRO A 24 -7.17 -5.07 11.23
N ALA A 25 -6.12 -5.85 10.98
CA ALA A 25 -5.21 -6.29 12.03
C ALA A 25 -3.86 -6.73 11.46
N ILE A 26 -2.86 -6.82 12.33
CA ILE A 26 -1.70 -7.68 12.10
C ILE A 26 -2.15 -9.08 12.52
N THR A 27 -2.24 -9.99 11.56
CA THR A 27 -2.78 -11.33 11.78
C THR A 27 -1.70 -12.27 12.32
N LYS A 28 -2.09 -13.24 13.16
CA LYS A 28 -1.14 -14.20 13.77
C LYS A 28 -0.36 -15.03 12.73
N SER A 29 -0.99 -15.37 11.61
CA SER A 29 -0.39 -16.13 10.50
C SER A 29 0.34 -15.24 9.48
N GLY A 30 0.32 -13.91 9.64
CA GLY A 30 0.84 -12.97 8.65
C GLY A 30 0.00 -12.89 7.37
N THR A 31 -1.24 -13.39 7.38
CA THR A 31 -2.22 -13.18 6.31
C THR A 31 -2.45 -11.69 6.07
N ILE A 32 -2.37 -11.27 4.81
CA ILE A 32 -2.56 -9.90 4.39
C ILE A 32 -3.63 -9.81 3.30
N TYR A 33 -4.53 -8.83 3.45
CA TYR A 33 -5.39 -8.40 2.36
C TYR A 33 -4.69 -7.22 1.71
N TYR A 34 -4.21 -7.45 0.48
CA TYR A 34 -3.58 -6.42 -0.34
C TYR A 34 -4.52 -5.21 -0.54
N PRO A 35 -4.00 -4.04 -0.97
CA PRO A 35 -4.78 -2.83 -1.14
C PRO A 35 -5.56 -2.88 -2.45
N ILE A 36 -6.50 -3.84 -2.56
CA ILE A 36 -7.23 -4.22 -3.78
C ILE A 36 -7.85 -2.99 -4.47
N TRP A 37 -8.59 -2.17 -3.71
CA TRP A 37 -9.21 -0.95 -4.23
C TRP A 37 -8.20 0.05 -4.79
N LEU A 38 -7.05 0.19 -4.13
CA LEU A 38 -6.00 1.10 -4.56
C LEU A 38 -5.34 0.60 -5.86
N CYS A 39 -5.14 -0.71 -6.00
CA CYS A 39 -4.64 -1.33 -7.23
C CYS A 39 -5.64 -1.24 -8.38
N TYR A 40 -6.94 -1.37 -8.13
CA TYR A 40 -7.96 -1.15 -9.16
C TYR A 40 -8.01 0.30 -9.63
N ALA A 41 -7.94 1.26 -8.70
CA ALA A 41 -7.82 2.67 -9.06
C ALA A 41 -6.57 2.92 -9.90
N ALA A 42 -5.42 2.31 -9.54
CA ALA A 42 -4.19 2.41 -10.32
C ALA A 42 -4.38 1.90 -11.76
N GLY A 43 -5.01 0.74 -11.96
CA GLY A 43 -5.27 0.20 -13.30
C GLY A 43 -6.17 1.11 -14.15
N VAL A 44 -7.20 1.72 -13.55
CA VAL A 44 -8.06 2.71 -14.25
C VAL A 44 -7.26 3.95 -14.65
N LEU A 45 -6.38 4.43 -13.77
CA LEU A 45 -5.52 5.57 -14.05
C LEU A 45 -4.48 5.27 -15.15
N GLU A 46 -3.91 4.07 -15.15
CA GLU A 46 -3.02 3.59 -16.23
C GLU A 46 -3.77 3.54 -17.57
N GLN A 47 -4.99 3.01 -17.61
CA GLN A 47 -5.84 3.00 -18.80
C GLN A 47 -6.18 4.41 -19.30
N ALA A 48 -6.29 5.40 -18.41
CA ALA A 48 -6.46 6.80 -18.75
C ALA A 48 -5.16 7.48 -19.25
N GLY A 49 -4.07 6.74 -19.45
CA GLY A 49 -2.80 7.25 -19.97
C GLY A 49 -1.94 7.96 -18.92
N HIS A 50 -2.12 7.66 -17.64
CA HIS A 50 -1.28 8.19 -16.57
C HIS A 50 -0.12 7.25 -16.22
N THR A 51 0.99 7.83 -15.78
CA THR A 51 2.10 7.06 -15.20
C THR A 51 1.79 6.85 -13.72
N VAL A 52 1.57 5.61 -13.31
CA VAL A 52 1.16 5.30 -11.95
C VAL A 52 2.25 4.54 -11.22
N LYS A 53 2.44 4.84 -9.94
CA LYS A 53 3.28 4.09 -9.01
C LYS A 53 2.42 3.65 -7.84
N ILE A 54 2.57 2.40 -7.41
CA ILE A 54 1.89 1.87 -6.23
C ILE A 54 2.93 1.63 -5.14
N ILE A 55 2.65 2.08 -3.93
CA ILE A 55 3.47 1.77 -2.74
C ILE A 55 2.54 1.20 -1.68
N ASP A 56 2.89 0.02 -1.18
CA ASP A 56 2.22 -0.59 -0.02
C ASP A 56 3.18 -0.75 1.16
N SER A 57 3.27 0.30 1.96
CA SER A 57 4.15 0.28 3.13
C SER A 57 3.69 -0.73 4.18
N CYS A 58 2.40 -1.08 4.24
CA CYS A 58 1.91 -2.08 5.19
C CYS A 58 2.31 -3.50 4.79
N ALA A 59 2.25 -3.84 3.50
CA ALA A 59 2.66 -5.17 3.01
C ALA A 59 4.17 -5.39 3.08
N TYR A 60 4.95 -4.33 2.82
CA TYR A 60 6.41 -4.40 2.81
C TYR A 60 7.07 -3.92 4.10
N GLU A 61 6.27 -3.60 5.12
CA GLU A 61 6.73 -3.14 6.44
C GLU A 61 7.65 -1.90 6.37
N PHE A 62 7.43 -1.04 5.37
CA PHE A 62 8.17 0.21 5.27
C PHE A 62 7.79 1.12 6.44
N ASP A 63 8.78 1.83 6.96
CA ASP A 63 8.56 2.94 7.88
C ASP A 63 8.38 4.26 7.12
N LEU A 64 8.22 5.36 7.86
CA LEU A 64 8.04 6.68 7.27
C LEU A 64 9.24 7.08 6.41
N GLU A 65 10.47 6.88 6.91
CA GLU A 65 11.68 7.30 6.21
C GLU A 65 11.85 6.55 4.89
N LYS A 66 11.68 5.22 4.91
CA LYS A 66 11.74 4.39 3.70
C LYS A 66 10.64 4.77 2.73
N THR A 67 9.41 4.99 3.20
CA THR A 67 8.30 5.40 2.35
C THR A 67 8.59 6.73 1.66
N LEU A 68 9.06 7.75 2.38
CA LEU A 68 9.42 9.06 1.81
C LEU A 68 10.54 8.98 0.76
N LYS A 69 11.52 8.08 0.95
CA LYS A 69 12.56 7.83 -0.07
C LYS A 69 11.97 7.23 -1.35
N LEU A 70 10.92 6.42 -1.24
CA LEU A 70 10.23 5.78 -2.38
C LEU A 70 9.24 6.71 -3.07
N VAL A 71 8.75 7.77 -2.44
CA VAL A 71 7.81 8.73 -3.08
C VAL A 71 8.50 9.57 -4.16
N LYS A 72 9.82 9.73 -4.09
CA LYS A 72 10.63 10.41 -5.11
C LYS A 72 10.53 9.72 -6.48
#